data_AF-A0ABD5T9D2-F1
#
_entry.id   AF-A0ABD5T9D2-F1
#
_cell.length_a   1.000
_cell.length_b   1.000
_cell.length_c   1.000
_cell.angle_alpha   90.00
_cell.angle_beta   90.00
_cell.angle_gamma   90.00
#
_symmetry.space_group_name_H-M   'P 1'
#
loop_
_entity.id
_entity.type
_entity.pdbx_description
1 polymer ?
#
loop_
_entity_poly.entity_id
_entity_poly.type
_entity_poly.pdbx_seq_one_letter_code
_entity_poly.pdbx_strand_id
1 'polypeptide(L)'
;MTAVDPGTLLFLTAAATALVGTIVAVTAYRGYRRHDSDMMRYLAVGIALVAVAPFPITYGIAPLVGFDDAMTLLAVLCANVAGLLALIYSLDGT
;
A
#
# COMPACT_ATOMS: atom_id res chain seq x y z
N MET A 1 -29.83 17.92 0.51
CA MET A 1 -28.64 17.13 0.89
C MET A 1 -27.79 17.03 -0.36
N THR A 2 -26.73 17.82 -0.49
CA THR A 2 -25.81 17.70 -1.63
C THR A 2 -25.15 16.33 -1.51
N ALA A 3 -25.54 15.40 -2.38
CA ALA A 3 -24.93 14.08 -2.41
C ALA A 3 -23.43 14.28 -2.64
N VAL A 4 -22.61 13.76 -1.73
CA VAL A 4 -21.16 13.76 -1.92
C VAL A 4 -20.86 12.84 -3.08
N ASP A 5 -20.07 13.29 -4.04
CA ASP A 5 -19.72 12.50 -5.21
C ASP A 5 -19.02 11.20 -4.77
N PRO A 6 -19.44 10.03 -5.29
CA PRO A 6 -18.83 8.74 -4.92
C PRO A 6 -17.31 8.71 -5.14
N GLY A 7 -16.82 9.37 -6.21
CA GLY A 7 -15.39 9.48 -6.49
C GLY A 7 -14.62 10.21 -5.39
N THR A 8 -15.20 11.28 -4.84
CA THR A 8 -14.61 12.04 -3.73
C THR A 8 -14.52 11.19 -2.46
N LEU A 9 -15.55 10.39 -2.16
CA LEU A 9 -15.54 9.46 -1.02
C LEU A 9 -14.47 8.37 -1.18
N LEU A 10 -14.35 7.79 -2.38
CA LEU A 10 -13.33 6.79 -2.69
C LEU A 10 -11.93 7.37 -2.57
N PHE A 11 -11.70 8.57 -3.09
CA PHE A 11 -10.43 9.26 -2.98
C PHE A 11 -10.05 9.53 -1.52
N LEU A 12 -10.96 10.10 -0.73
CA LEU A 12 -10.71 10.40 0.68
C LEU A 12 -10.42 9.14 1.49
N THR A 13 -11.17 8.07 1.26
CA THR A 13 -10.98 6.80 1.97
C THR A 13 -9.66 6.14 1.57
N ALA A 14 -9.31 6.16 0.28
CA ALA A 14 -8.05 5.64 -0.21
C ALA A 14 -6.84 6.45 0.30
N ALA A 15 -6.95 7.78 0.32
CA ALA A 15 -5.93 8.67 0.87
C ALA A 15 -5.74 8.44 2.37
N ALA A 16 -6.84 8.32 3.13
CA ALA A 16 -6.79 8.00 4.55
C ALA A 16 -6.13 6.63 4.80
N THR A 17 -6.49 5.62 4.01
CA THR A 17 -5.90 4.28 4.08
C THR A 17 -4.40 4.32 3.80
N ALA A 18 -3.97 5.04 2.76
CA ALA A 18 -2.56 5.19 2.42
C ALA A 18 -1.78 5.94 3.50
N LEU A 19 -2.35 6.98 4.10
CA LEU A 19 -1.75 7.71 5.21
C LEU A 19 -1.55 6.80 6.43
N VAL A 20 -2.60 6.09 6.85
CA VAL A 20 -2.54 5.16 7.98
C VAL A 20 -1.55 4.03 7.68
N GLY A 21 -1.61 3.45 6.48
CA GLY A 21 -0.67 2.42 6.02
C GLY A 21 0.79 2.90 6.04
N THR A 22 1.04 4.16 5.66
CA THR A 22 2.38 4.77 5.71
C THR A 22 2.84 4.94 7.14
N ILE A 23 1.97 5.39 8.05
CA ILE A 23 2.30 5.50 9.48
C ILE A 23 2.70 4.13 10.02
N VAL A 24 1.91 3.09 9.73
CA VAL A 24 2.19 1.71 10.18
C VAL A 24 3.50 1.17 9.58
N ALA A 25 3.75 1.40 8.28
CA ALA A 25 4.99 1.00 7.64
C ALA A 25 6.21 1.70 8.27
N VAL A 26 6.08 3.00 8.57
CA VAL A 26 7.14 3.78 9.22
C VAL A 26 7.37 3.34 10.67
N THR A 27 6.32 3.00 11.43
CA THR A 27 6.48 2.50 12.81
C THR A 27 7.12 1.11 12.81
N ALA A 28 6.73 0.22 11.89
CA ALA A 28 7.38 -1.08 11.70
C ALA A 28 8.86 -0.92 11.31
N TYR A 29 9.17 -0.01 10.38
CA TYR A 29 10.55 0.31 9.99
C TYR A 29 11.36 0.92 11.14
N ARG A 30 10.75 1.75 12.00
CA ARG A 30 11.42 2.27 13.19
C ARG A 30 11.63 1.19 14.25
N GLY A 31 10.71 0.21 14.36
CA GLY A 31 10.87 -0.98 15.18
C GLY A 31 12.08 -1.82 14.76
N TYR A 32 12.27 -2.01 13.45
CA TYR A 32 13.47 -2.65 12.89
C TYR A 32 14.76 -2.02 13.44
N ARG A 33 14.84 -0.68 13.40
CA ARG A 33 16.05 0.04 13.81
C ARG A 33 16.40 -0.07 15.29
N ARG A 34 15.50 -0.60 16.12
CA ARG A 34 15.68 -0.75 17.58
C ARG A 34 15.94 -2.19 18.03
N HIS A 35 15.60 -3.17 17.19
CA HIS A 35 15.70 -4.59 17.52
C HIS A 35 16.54 -5.43 16.54
N ASP A 36 17.07 -4.83 15.47
CA ASP A 36 18.00 -5.44 14.49
C ASP A 36 17.49 -6.75 13.85
N SER A 37 16.16 -6.94 13.83
CA SER A 37 15.53 -8.15 13.29
C SER A 37 15.09 -7.92 11.85
N ASP A 38 15.79 -8.52 10.88
CA ASP A 38 15.50 -8.40 9.45
C ASP A 38 14.07 -8.79 9.05
N MET A 39 13.38 -9.64 9.83
CA MET A 39 11.94 -9.93 9.63
C MET A 39 11.06 -8.67 9.69
N MET A 40 11.36 -7.70 10.55
CA MET A 40 10.54 -6.48 10.67
C MET A 40 10.61 -5.57 9.44
N ARG A 41 11.68 -5.65 8.63
CA ARG A 41 11.77 -4.92 7.36
C ARG A 41 10.80 -5.47 6.32
N TYR A 42 10.71 -6.79 6.21
CA TYR A 42 9.80 -7.43 5.26
C TYR A 42 8.33 -7.14 5.61
N LEU A 43 8.00 -7.08 6.90
CA LEU A 43 6.68 -6.66 7.37
C LEU A 43 6.35 -5.22 6.93
N ALA A 44 7.27 -4.28 7.16
CA ALA A 44 7.10 -2.89 6.77
C ALA A 44 6.93 -2.71 5.27
N VAL A 45 7.71 -3.45 4.46
CA VAL A 45 7.62 -3.45 2.99
C VAL A 45 6.30 -4.03 2.53
N GLY A 46 5.85 -5.15 3.12
CA GLY A 46 4.57 -5.76 2.80
C GLY A 46 3.39 -4.82 3.05
N ILE A 47 3.37 -4.14 4.20
CA ILE A 47 2.33 -3.16 4.54
C ILE A 47 2.37 -1.96 3.59
N ALA A 48 3.56 -1.47 3.23
CA ALA A 48 3.69 -0.39 2.26
C ALA A 48 3.13 -0.78 0.88
N LEU A 49 3.40 -2.00 0.42
CA LEU A 49 2.91 -2.52 -0.86
C LEU A 49 1.39 -2.74 -0.87
N VAL A 50 0.82 -3.28 0.20
CA VAL A 50 -0.64 -3.57 0.26
C VAL A 50 -1.45 -2.29 0.50
N ALA A 51 -1.05 -1.46 1.47
CA ALA A 51 -1.88 -0.35 1.94
C ALA A 51 -1.54 0.99 1.28
N VAL A 52 -0.27 1.22 0.96
CA VAL A 52 0.19 2.53 0.46
C VAL A 52 0.25 2.55 -1.06
N ALA A 53 0.79 1.50 -1.70
CA ALA A 53 1.01 1.48 -3.15
C ALA A 53 -0.26 1.61 -4.02
N PRO A 54 -1.45 1.10 -3.64
CA PRO A 54 -2.63 1.23 -4.50
C PRO A 54 -3.07 2.68 -4.74
N PHE A 55 -2.87 3.58 -3.77
CA PHE A 55 -3.26 4.98 -3.90
C PHE A 55 -2.46 5.74 -4.97
N PRO A 56 -1.12 5.80 -4.96
CA PRO A 56 -0.34 6.45 -6.01
C PRO A 56 -0.44 5.71 -7.35
N ILE A 57 -0.68 4.40 -7.36
CA ILE A 57 -0.93 3.66 -8.61
C ILE A 57 -2.21 4.18 -9.27
N THR A 58 -3.32 4.22 -8.54
CA THR A 58 -4.63 4.60 -9.08
C THR A 58 -4.77 6.09 -9.36
N TYR A 59 -4.31 6.96 -8.46
CA TYR A 59 -4.54 8.40 -8.56
C TYR A 59 -3.36 9.21 -9.09
N GLY A 60 -2.18 8.59 -9.22
CA GLY A 60 -0.96 9.23 -9.72
C GLY A 60 -0.49 8.61 -11.03
N ILE A 61 -0.04 7.37 -10.99
CA ILE A 61 0.65 6.71 -12.11
C ILE A 61 -0.31 6.42 -13.26
N ALA A 62 -1.46 5.82 -12.97
CA ALA A 62 -2.47 5.49 -13.99
C ALA A 62 -2.91 6.70 -14.83
N PRO A 63 -3.32 7.85 -14.24
CA PRO A 63 -3.70 9.01 -15.03
C PRO A 63 -2.52 9.70 -15.73
N LEU A 64 -1.29 9.63 -15.17
CA LEU A 64 -0.10 10.20 -15.82
C LEU A 64 0.33 9.41 -17.06
N VAL A 65 0.21 8.08 -17.02
CA VAL A 65 0.65 7.18 -18.09
C VAL A 65 -0.48 6.88 -19.09
N GLY A 66 -1.73 7.17 -18.72
CA GLY A 66 -2.91 6.85 -19.51
C GLY A 66 -3.25 5.36 -19.48
N PHE A 67 -3.08 4.70 -18.32
CA PHE A 67 -3.45 3.30 -18.17
C PHE A 67 -4.96 3.12 -18.22
N ASP A 68 -5.38 2.03 -18.87
CA ASP A 68 -6.76 1.57 -18.83
C ASP A 68 -7.12 1.00 -17.44
N ASP A 69 -8.41 0.93 -17.12
CA ASP A 69 -8.92 0.48 -15.82
C ASP A 69 -8.41 -0.93 -15.50
N ALA A 70 -8.38 -1.82 -16.50
CA ALA A 70 -7.88 -3.18 -16.37
C ALA A 70 -6.38 -3.21 -16.00
N MET A 71 -5.57 -2.34 -16.60
CA MET A 71 -4.14 -2.26 -16.33
C MET A 71 -3.86 -1.69 -14.93
N THR A 72 -4.64 -0.68 -14.53
CA THR A 72 -4.56 -0.10 -13.18
C THR A 72 -4.90 -1.15 -12.12
N LEU A 73 -5.98 -1.91 -12.31
CA LEU A 73 -6.35 -3.02 -11.43
C LEU A 73 -5.29 -4.10 -11.39
N LEU A 74 -4.70 -4.47 -12.54
CA LEU A 74 -3.62 -5.45 -12.60
C LEU A 74 -2.40 -4.97 -11.80
N ALA A 75 -2.00 -3.72 -11.95
CA ALA A 75 -0.87 -3.14 -11.20
C ALA A 75 -1.13 -3.14 -9.69
N VAL A 76 -2.35 -2.77 -9.27
CA VAL A 76 -2.77 -2.84 -7.86
C VAL A 76 -2.75 -4.28 -7.36
N LEU A 77 -3.21 -5.25 -8.15
CA LEU A 77 -3.21 -6.65 -7.77
C LEU A 77 -1.79 -7.21 -7.64
N CYS A 78 -0.90 -6.90 -8.58
CA CYS A 78 0.51 -7.27 -8.51
C CYS A 78 1.18 -6.68 -7.25
N ALA A 79 0.88 -5.42 -6.90
CA ALA A 79 1.35 -4.80 -5.67
C ALA A 79 0.83 -5.52 -4.42
N ASN A 80 -0.45 -5.91 -4.41
CA ASN A 80 -1.04 -6.68 -3.31
C ASN A 80 -0.40 -8.06 -3.18
N VAL A 81 -0.22 -8.80 -4.28
CA VAL A 81 0.43 -10.11 -4.28
C VAL A 81 1.87 -10.00 -3.77
N ALA A 82 2.65 -9.05 -4.29
CA ALA A 82 4.00 -8.81 -3.82
C ALA A 82 4.05 -8.41 -2.33
N GLY A 83 3.09 -7.61 -1.88
CA GLY A 83 2.94 -7.25 -0.47
C GLY A 83 2.59 -8.43 0.42
N LEU A 84 1.69 -9.31 0.00
CA LEU A 84 1.36 -10.56 0.70
C LEU A 84 2.55 -11.52 0.76
N LEU A 85 3.32 -11.64 -0.32
CA LEU A 85 4.55 -12.43 -0.34
C LEU A 85 5.59 -11.87 0.65
N ALA A 86 5.76 -10.55 0.71
CA ALA A 86 6.63 -9.91 1.68
C ALA A 86 6.15 -10.14 3.13
N LEU A 87 4.83 -10.12 3.37
CA LEU A 87 4.25 -10.46 4.67
C LEU A 87 4.53 -11.92 5.05
N ILE A 88 4.32 -12.88 4.13
CA ILE A 88 4.61 -14.30 4.39
C ILE A 88 6.11 -14.49 4.67
N TYR A 89 6.99 -13.87 3.88
CA TYR A 89 8.43 -13.94 4.12
C TYR A 89 8.84 -13.33 5.47
N SER A 90 8.14 -12.28 5.91
CA SER A 90 8.34 -11.72 7.24
C SER A 90 7.95 -12.65 8.39
N LEU A 91 7.11 -13.66 8.12
CA LEU A 91 6.68 -14.66 9.09
C LEU A 91 7.53 -15.93 9.02
N ASP A 92 7.97 -16.33 7.83
CA ASP A 92 8.81 -17.51 7.60
C ASP A 92 10.27 -17.32 8.00
N GLY A 93 10.70 -16.08 8.27
CA GLY A 93 11.96 -15.69 8.91
C GLY A 93 12.92 -16.81 9.31
N THR A 94 13.68 -17.30 8.33
CA THR A 94 14.86 -18.15 8.54
C THR A 94 16.03 -17.33 9.04
#